data_AF-A0A3D1KH91-F1
#
_entry.id   AF-A0A3D1KH91-F1
#
_cell.length_a   1.000
_cell.length_b   1.000
_cell.length_c   1.000
_cell.angle_alpha   90.00
_cell.angle_beta   90.00
_cell.angle_gamma   90.00
#
_symmetry.space_group_name_H-M   'P 1'
#
loop_
_entity.id
_entity.type
_entity.pdbx_description
1 polymer ?
#
loop_
_entity_poly.entity_id
_entity_poly.type
_entity_poly.pdbx_seq_one_letter_code
_entity_poly.pdbx_strand_id
1 'polypeptide(L)'
;MKTMTLQRPEIRPLDALWALFESQPKNVRKAFVKRLLQEDVEAETTRQQLVVKQSLTQAFKELADAEKNGVELPDARNLFK
;
A
#
# COMPACT_ATOMS: atom_id res chain seq x y z
N MET A 1 49.27 -28.00 -7.71
CA MET A 1 47.85 -27.89 -8.10
C MET A 1 47.33 -26.52 -7.66
N LYS A 2 46.85 -25.69 -8.59
CA LYS A 2 46.36 -24.34 -8.28
C LYS A 2 44.93 -24.47 -7.74
N THR A 3 44.72 -24.16 -6.46
CA THR A 3 43.37 -24.05 -5.89
C THR A 3 42.74 -22.76 -6.42
N MET A 4 41.74 -22.91 -7.30
CA MET A 4 40.93 -21.77 -7.71
C MET A 4 40.05 -21.36 -6.53
N THR A 5 40.36 -20.22 -5.93
CA THR A 5 39.48 -19.55 -4.98
C THR A 5 38.25 -19.07 -5.73
N LEU A 6 37.15 -19.81 -5.60
CA LEU A 6 35.83 -19.39 -6.08
C LEU A 6 35.39 -18.19 -5.24
N GLN A 7 35.67 -16.98 -5.72
CA GLN A 7 35.03 -15.77 -5.20
C GLN A 7 33.55 -15.86 -5.55
N ARG A 8 32.73 -16.19 -4.55
CA ARG A 8 31.28 -16.14 -4.67
C ARG A 8 30.90 -14.66 -4.74
N PRO A 9 30.35 -14.16 -5.86
CA PRO A 9 29.88 -12.79 -5.91
C PRO A 9 28.80 -12.61 -4.84
N GLU A 10 28.86 -11.52 -4.08
CA GLU A 10 27.79 -11.11 -3.17
C GLU A 10 26.56 -10.76 -4.00
N ILE A 11 25.76 -11.77 -4.34
CA ILE A 11 24.50 -11.55 -5.05
C ILE A 11 23.57 -10.87 -4.06
N ARG A 12 23.11 -9.66 -4.40
CA ARG A 12 22.14 -8.95 -3.56
C ARG A 12 20.86 -9.77 -3.52
N PRO A 13 20.19 -9.90 -2.37
CA PRO A 13 18.98 -10.72 -2.25
C PRO A 13 17.90 -10.35 -3.27
N LEU A 14 17.76 -9.06 -3.59
CA LEU A 14 16.82 -8.59 -4.60
C LEU A 14 17.15 -9.12 -6.01
N ASP A 15 18.41 -9.11 -6.40
CA ASP A 15 18.87 -9.60 -7.71
C ASP A 15 18.67 -11.12 -7.83
N ALA A 16 18.89 -11.85 -6.73
CA ALA A 16 18.61 -13.29 -6.65
C ALA A 16 17.11 -13.60 -6.80
N LEU A 17 16.25 -12.84 -6.13
CA LEU A 17 14.80 -12.98 -6.24
C LEU A 17 14.29 -12.60 -7.63
N TRP A 18 14.86 -11.56 -8.24
CA TRP A 18 14.53 -11.17 -9.61
C TRP A 18 14.90 -12.26 -10.62
N ALA A 19 16.12 -12.81 -10.51
CA ALA A 19 16.55 -13.91 -11.37
C ALA A 19 15.65 -15.15 -11.20
N LEU A 20 15.24 -15.48 -9.96
CA LEU A 20 14.31 -16.56 -9.68
C LEU A 20 12.93 -16.30 -10.29
N PHE A 21 12.46 -15.05 -10.26
CA PHE A 21 11.22 -14.65 -10.90
C PHE A 21 11.30 -14.80 -12.42
N GLU A 22 12.38 -14.31 -13.04
CA GLU A 22 12.59 -14.42 -14.49
C GLU A 22 12.68 -15.85 -14.99
N SER A 23 13.26 -16.75 -14.19
CA SER A 23 13.35 -18.18 -14.52
C SER A 23 12.01 -18.91 -14.46
N GLN A 24 10.94 -18.29 -13.95
CA GLN A 24 9.62 -18.92 -13.91
C GLN A 24 8.90 -18.92 -15.27
N PRO A 25 8.07 -19.93 -15.53
CA PRO A 25 7.23 -19.98 -16.73
C PRO A 25 6.32 -18.74 -16.87
N LYS A 26 6.02 -18.34 -18.12
CA LYS A 26 5.31 -17.10 -18.44
C LYS A 26 3.94 -16.99 -17.76
N ASN A 27 3.23 -18.11 -17.60
CA ASN A 27 1.95 -18.17 -16.89
C ASN A 27 2.11 -17.86 -15.39
N VAL A 28 3.15 -18.38 -14.74
CA VAL A 28 3.45 -18.13 -13.32
C VAL A 28 3.81 -16.67 -13.10
N ARG A 29 4.68 -16.09 -13.94
CA ARG A 29 5.02 -14.66 -13.87
C ARG A 29 3.79 -13.76 -14.04
N LYS A 30 2.91 -14.06 -15.00
CA LYS A 30 1.66 -13.31 -15.20
C LYS A 30 0.72 -13.40 -14.01
N ALA A 31 0.54 -14.60 -13.44
CA ALA A 31 -0.31 -14.79 -12.27
C ALA A 31 0.23 -14.05 -11.04
N PHE A 32 1.56 -14.09 -10.85
CA PHE A 32 2.24 -13.38 -9.77
C PHE A 32 2.06 -11.86 -9.89
N VAL A 33 2.33 -11.27 -11.06
CA VAL A 33 2.15 -9.82 -11.29
C VAL A 33 0.69 -9.42 -11.12
N LYS A 34 -0.26 -10.24 -11.59
CA LYS A 34 -1.68 -9.98 -11.39
C LYS A 34 -2.05 -9.91 -9.91
N ARG A 35 -1.52 -10.84 -9.11
CA ARG A 35 -1.76 -10.86 -7.65
C ARG A 35 -1.13 -9.65 -6.96
N LEU A 36 0.09 -9.28 -7.34
CA LEU A 36 0.76 -8.10 -6.79
C LEU A 36 -0.05 -6.83 -7.02
N LEU A 37 -0.55 -6.63 -8.24
CA LEU A 37 -1.43 -5.49 -8.56
C LEU A 37 -2.76 -5.52 -7.80
N GLN A 38 -3.30 -6.71 -7.51
CA GLN A 38 -4.51 -6.84 -6.70
C GLN A 38 -4.26 -6.45 -5.25
N GLU A 39 -3.14 -6.90 -4.66
CA GLU A 39 -2.76 -6.53 -3.28
C GLU A 39 -2.54 -5.01 -3.14
N ASP A 40 -1.95 -4.36 -4.15
CA ASP A 40 -1.80 -2.89 -4.16
C ASP A 40 -3.16 -2.17 -4.16
N VAL A 41 -4.10 -2.62 -5.00
CA VAL A 41 -5.46 -2.05 -5.07
C VAL A 41 -6.22 -2.26 -3.76
N GLU A 42 -6.09 -3.43 -3.14
CA GLU A 42 -6.71 -3.73 -1.84
C GLU A 42 -6.12 -2.87 -0.72
N ALA A 43 -4.80 -2.65 -0.72
CA ALA A 43 -4.12 -1.77 0.22
C ALA A 43 -4.56 -0.30 0.04
N GLU A 44 -4.66 0.19 -1.21
CA GLU A 44 -5.18 1.52 -1.51
C GLU A 44 -6.64 1.68 -1.08
N THR A 45 -7.48 0.68 -1.34
CA THR A 45 -8.90 0.68 -0.93
C THR A 45 -9.01 0.74 0.59
N THR A 46 -8.19 -0.02 1.31
CA THR A 46 -8.14 -0.02 2.78
C THR A 46 -7.71 1.35 3.31
N ARG A 47 -6.71 1.96 2.68
CA ARG A 47 -6.24 3.31 3.03
C ARG A 47 -7.34 4.36 2.80
N GLN A 48 -8.05 4.30 1.69
CA GLN A 48 -9.17 5.20 1.40
C GLN A 48 -10.31 5.03 2.42
N GLN A 49 -10.67 3.79 2.77
CA GLN A 49 -11.68 3.52 3.80
C GLN A 49 -11.28 4.11 5.16
N LEU A 50 -10.01 4.04 5.53
CA LEU A 50 -9.50 4.65 6.77
C LEU A 50 -9.63 6.18 6.74
N VAL A 51 -9.28 6.82 5.63
CA VAL A 51 -9.42 8.28 5.46
C VAL A 51 -10.88 8.70 5.60
N VAL A 52 -11.81 8.00 4.93
CA VAL A 52 -13.26 8.27 5.04
C VAL A 52 -13.77 8.06 6.45
N LYS A 53 -13.33 7.00 7.14
CA LYS A 53 -13.72 6.75 8.53
C LYS A 53 -13.25 7.88 9.45
N GLN A 54 -12.01 8.35 9.27
CA GLN A 54 -11.44 9.45 10.06
C GLN A 54 -12.18 10.75 9.81
N SER A 55 -12.45 11.10 8.55
CA SER A 55 -13.15 12.33 8.20
C SER A 55 -14.60 12.33 8.71
N LEU A 56 -15.33 11.22 8.62
CA LEU A 56 -16.67 11.09 9.21
C LEU A 56 -16.65 11.20 10.73
N THR A 57 -15.67 10.57 11.38
CA THR A 57 -15.52 10.68 12.85
C THR A 57 -15.27 12.12 13.25
N GLN A 58 -14.47 12.86 12.49
CA GLN A 58 -14.21 14.28 12.71
C GLN A 58 -15.48 15.12 12.50
N ALA A 59 -16.22 14.88 11.42
CA ALA A 59 -17.48 15.56 11.13
C ALA A 59 -18.52 15.37 12.25
N PHE A 60 -18.65 14.16 12.79
CA PHE A 60 -19.57 13.89 13.91
C PHE A 60 -19.16 14.59 15.20
N LYS A 61 -17.85 14.74 15.46
CA LYS A 61 -17.38 15.54 16.60
C LYS A 61 -17.72 17.01 16.42
N GLU A 62 -17.41 17.56 15.25
CA GLU A 62 -17.69 18.96 14.93
C GLU A 62 -19.20 19.26 15.01
N LEU A 63 -20.05 18.37 14.50
CA LEU A 63 -21.51 18.44 14.64
C LEU A 63 -21.94 18.46 16.10
N ALA A 64 -21.44 17.53 16.92
CA ALA A 64 -21.79 17.48 18.34
C ALA A 64 -21.33 18.72 19.12
N ASP A 65 -20.19 19.30 18.75
CA ASP A 65 -19.67 20.53 19.36
C ASP A 65 -20.45 21.77 18.91
N ALA A 66 -20.87 21.83 17.64
CA ALA A 66 -21.73 22.88 17.11
C ALA A 66 -23.13 22.85 17.74
N GLU A 67 -23.74 21.68 17.91
CA GLU A 67 -25.03 21.51 18.60
C GLU A 67 -24.98 22.02 20.05
N LYS A 68 -23.87 21.74 20.76
CA LYS A 68 -23.69 22.18 22.15
C LYS A 68 -23.43 23.67 22.29
N ASN A 69 -22.72 24.26 21.32
CA ASN A 69 -22.25 25.65 21.40
C ASN A 69 -23.04 26.62 20.51
N GLY A 70 -24.00 26.14 19.73
CA GLY A 70 -24.83 26.95 18.83
C GLY A 70 -24.06 27.60 17.66
N VAL A 71 -22.97 26.97 17.21
CA VAL A 71 -22.04 27.51 16.20
C VAL A 71 -22.37 26.93 14.82
N GLU A 72 -22.24 27.74 13.76
CA GLU A 72 -22.39 27.25 12.38
C GLU A 72 -21.26 26.28 11.99
N LEU A 73 -21.63 25.19 11.30
CA LEU A 73 -20.70 24.16 10.87
C LEU A 73 -19.96 24.54 9.58
N PRO A 74 -18.68 24.16 9.44
CA PRO A 74 -17.94 24.33 8.20
C PRO A 74 -18.49 23.41 7.08
N ASP A 75 -18.29 23.81 5.82
CA ASP A 75 -18.72 23.02 4.65
C ASP A 75 -18.05 21.63 4.66
N ALA A 76 -18.88 20.58 4.72
CA ALA A 76 -18.48 19.17 4.76
C ALA A 76 -17.62 18.74 3.56
N ARG A 77 -17.65 19.48 2.44
CA ARG A 77 -16.76 19.24 1.30
C ARG A 77 -15.29 19.45 1.64
N ASN A 78 -14.98 20.21 2.69
CA ASN A 78 -13.60 20.40 3.15
C ASN A 78 -13.02 19.20 3.93
N LEU A 79 -13.83 18.20 4.28
CA LEU A 79 -13.41 17.03 5.05
C LEU A 79 -12.63 15.99 4.23
N PHE A 80 -12.70 16.09 2.90
CA PHE A 80 -12.07 15.16 1.95
C PHE A 80 -11.17 15.93 0.97
N LYS A 81 -10.02 16.41 1.45
CA LYS A 81 -8.97 17.03 0.62
C LYS A 81 -7.80 16.08 0.42
#